data_AF-A0A7J8KEX6-F1
#
_entry.id   AF-A0A7J8KEX6-F1
#
_cell.length_a   1.000
_cell.length_b   1.000
_cell.length_c   1.000
_cell.angle_alpha   90.00
_cell.angle_beta   90.00
_cell.angle_gamma   90.00
#
_symmetry.space_group_name_H-M   'P 1'
#
loop_
_entity.id
_entity.type
_entity.pdbx_description
1 polymer ?
#
loop_
_entity_poly.entity_id
_entity_poly.type
_entity_poly.pdbx_seq_one_letter_code
_entity_poly.pdbx_strand_id
1 'polypeptide(L)'
;MGGVLCPRPGCGAGLLPEPHQRKVTCEGGDGLGCGLVFCRDCKEEYHESECIPLASGAATQAYRVDEKAAEQARWEASSKETIKNTTKPCPRCHVPVEKNG
;
A
#
# COMPACT_ATOMS: atom_id res chain seq x y z
N MET A 1 14.59 7.13 -13.50
CA MET A 1 13.58 8.21 -13.45
C MET A 1 12.72 7.97 -12.22
N GLY A 2 12.67 8.89 -11.27
CA GLY A 2 11.85 8.77 -10.07
C GLY A 2 11.01 10.02 -9.90
N GLY A 3 9.68 9.86 -9.90
CA GLY A 3 8.74 10.96 -9.65
C GLY A 3 8.55 11.25 -8.17
N VAL A 4 7.75 12.27 -7.86
CA VAL A 4 7.39 12.66 -6.50
C VAL A 4 5.89 12.88 -6.40
N LEU A 5 5.28 12.47 -5.29
CA LEU A 5 3.88 12.78 -4.99
C LEU A 5 3.77 14.11 -4.27
N CYS A 6 2.75 14.90 -4.63
CA CYS A 6 2.38 16.12 -3.92
C CYS A 6 1.98 15.79 -2.45
N PRO A 7 2.61 16.42 -1.45
CA PRO A 7 2.35 16.12 -0.04
C PRO A 7 1.05 16.73 0.50
N ARG A 8 0.40 17.64 -0.25
CA ARG A 8 -0.86 18.25 0.19
C ARG A 8 -1.93 17.17 0.44
N PRO A 9 -2.56 17.14 1.63
CA PRO A 9 -3.70 16.28 1.91
C PRO A 9 -4.80 16.46 0.85
N GLY A 10 -5.26 15.35 0.27
CA GLY A 10 -6.32 15.36 -0.74
C GLY A 10 -5.90 15.70 -2.17
N CYS A 11 -4.61 15.97 -2.45
CA CYS A 11 -4.12 16.16 -3.82
C CYS A 11 -3.43 14.89 -4.35
N GLY A 12 -2.25 14.53 -3.81
CA GLY A 12 -1.53 13.31 -4.22
C GLY A 12 -1.09 13.26 -5.68
N ALA A 13 -1.07 14.40 -6.40
CA ALA A 13 -0.65 14.43 -7.80
C ALA A 13 0.77 13.89 -8.00
N GLY A 14 0.95 13.05 -9.03
CA GLY A 14 2.25 12.50 -9.43
C GLY A 14 2.99 13.46 -10.34
N LEU A 15 4.13 13.99 -9.87
CA LEU A 15 4.92 14.98 -10.57
C LEU A 15 6.26 14.36 -11.02
N LEU A 16 6.71 14.75 -12.22
CA LEU A 16 8.00 14.35 -12.79
C LEU A 16 8.90 15.58 -12.95
N PRO A 17 9.47 16.11 -11.85
CA PRO A 17 10.40 17.23 -11.91
C PRO A 17 11.75 16.80 -12.49
N GLU A 18 12.53 17.78 -12.97
CA GLU A 18 13.88 17.55 -13.45
C GLU A 18 14.77 16.94 -12.35
N PRO A 19 15.74 16.07 -12.70
CA PRO A 19 16.48 15.26 -11.71
C PRO A 19 17.19 16.05 -10.61
N HIS A 20 17.59 17.30 -10.88
CA HIS A 20 18.34 18.15 -9.95
C HIS A 20 17.51 19.30 -9.36
N GLN A 21 16.21 19.35 -9.66
CA GLN A 21 15.34 20.42 -9.18
C GLN A 21 14.77 20.07 -7.80
N ARG A 22 15.17 20.83 -6.78
CA ARG A 22 14.65 20.70 -5.40
C ARG A 22 13.28 21.39 -5.22
N LYS A 23 13.03 22.46 -5.96
CA LYS A 23 11.75 23.17 -5.98
C LYS A 23 10.76 22.46 -6.88
N VAL A 24 9.68 21.94 -6.33
CA VAL A 24 8.62 21.28 -7.10
C VAL A 24 7.32 22.04 -6.93
N THR A 25 6.70 22.40 -8.05
CA THR A 25 5.37 23.03 -8.06
C THR A 25 4.34 22.01 -8.51
N CYS A 26 3.30 21.82 -7.71
CA CYS A 26 2.13 21.04 -8.07
C CYS A 26 1.23 21.88 -8.99
N GLU A 27 1.67 22.06 -10.23
CA GLU A 27 0.98 22.89 -11.22
C GLU A 27 -0.35 22.27 -11.63
N GLY A 28 -1.40 23.09 -11.60
CA GLY A 28 -2.78 22.69 -11.88
C GLY A 28 -3.11 22.57 -13.36
N GLY A 29 -2.26 21.93 -14.16
CA GLY A 29 -2.64 21.51 -15.51
C GLY A 29 -3.85 20.57 -15.40
N ASP A 30 -4.98 20.97 -16.01
CA ASP A 30 -6.25 20.23 -16.01
C ASP A 30 -6.92 19.99 -14.64
N GLY A 31 -6.65 20.84 -13.63
CA GLY A 31 -7.36 20.81 -12.34
C GLY A 31 -6.92 19.72 -11.36
N LEU A 32 -5.83 19.00 -11.66
CA LEU A 32 -5.27 17.94 -10.81
C LEU A 32 -4.25 18.46 -9.78
N GLY A 33 -3.59 19.58 -10.09
CA GLY A 33 -2.61 20.20 -9.20
C GLY A 33 -3.24 21.19 -8.22
N CYS A 34 -2.64 21.32 -7.04
CA CYS A 34 -3.16 22.17 -5.96
C CYS A 34 -2.43 23.51 -5.79
N GLY A 35 -1.45 23.80 -6.66
CA GLY A 35 -0.62 25.01 -6.62
C GLY A 35 0.40 25.03 -5.48
N LEU A 36 0.57 23.94 -4.74
CA LEU A 36 1.59 23.86 -3.67
C LEU A 36 2.99 23.87 -4.27
N VAL A 37 3.86 24.71 -3.72
CA VAL A 37 5.30 24.70 -3.99
C VAL A 37 6.01 24.07 -2.79
N PHE A 38 6.72 22.98 -3.01
CA PHE A 38 7.34 22.21 -1.93
C PHE A 38 8.76 21.74 -2.29
N CYS A 39 9.52 21.38 -1.27
CA CYS A 39 10.84 20.81 -1.41
C CYS A 39 10.75 19.30 -1.72
N ARG A 40 11.44 18.86 -2.78
CA ARG A 40 11.45 17.45 -3.21
C ARG A 40 11.95 16.49 -2.12
N ASP A 41 12.92 16.93 -1.33
CA ASP A 41 13.67 16.09 -0.40
C ASP A 41 12.90 15.87 0.91
N CYS A 42 12.44 16.95 1.55
CA CYS A 42 11.73 16.88 2.84
C CYS A 42 10.21 16.91 2.73
N LYS A 43 9.63 17.18 1.54
CA LYS A 43 8.18 17.36 1.33
C LYS A 43 7.54 18.55 2.07
N GLU A 44 8.33 19.42 2.68
CA GLU A 44 7.86 20.65 3.34
C GLU A 44 7.79 21.84 2.35
N GLU A 45 7.35 23.00 2.83
CA GLU A 45 7.42 24.25 2.07
C GLU A 45 8.83 24.48 1.50
N TYR A 46 8.90 24.96 0.26
CA TYR A 46 10.19 25.14 -0.40
C TYR A 46 11.09 26.12 0.36
N HIS A 47 12.34 25.71 0.57
CA HIS A 47 13.37 26.48 1.27
C HIS A 47 14.71 26.40 0.52
N GLU A 48 15.51 27.45 0.60
CA GLU A 48 16.84 27.49 -0.03
C GLU A 48 17.92 26.80 0.82
N SER A 49 17.72 26.73 2.14
CA SER A 49 18.64 26.07 3.08
C SER A 49 18.69 24.55 2.90
N GLU A 50 19.61 23.90 3.61
CA GLU A 50 19.59 22.45 3.77
C GLU A 50 18.30 21.98 4.47
N CYS A 51 17.83 20.79 4.12
CA CYS A 51 16.69 20.18 4.78
C CYS A 51 17.07 19.82 6.21
N ILE A 52 16.16 20.05 7.17
CA ILE A 52 16.31 19.50 8.50
C ILE A 52 16.30 17.98 8.35
N PRO A 53 17.32 17.26 8.86
CA PRO A 53 17.35 15.81 8.81
C PRO A 53 16.24 15.24 9.70
N LEU A 54 15.04 15.12 9.13
CA LEU A 54 14.04 14.17 9.62
C LEU A 54 14.65 12.79 9.41
N ALA A 55 14.63 11.95 10.44
CA ALA A 55 15.17 10.59 10.42
C ALA A 55 14.54 9.79 9.26
N SER A 56 15.11 9.92 8.08
CA SER A 56 14.66 9.34 6.82
C SER A 56 15.48 8.09 6.58
N GLY A 57 15.42 7.20 7.56
CA GLY A 57 15.72 5.80 7.37
C GLY A 57 14.46 5.08 7.80
N ALA A 58 13.85 4.30 6.90
CA ALA A 58 13.11 3.16 7.39
C ALA A 58 14.14 2.32 8.17
N ALA A 59 14.28 2.58 9.47
CA ALA A 59 14.96 1.68 10.39
C ALA A 59 14.40 0.30 10.05
N THR A 60 15.25 -0.71 9.85
CA THR A 60 14.86 -2.06 9.43
C THR A 60 13.66 -2.48 10.29
N GLN A 61 12.46 -2.32 9.74
CA GLN A 61 11.25 -2.52 10.52
C GLN A 61 11.07 -4.03 10.53
N ALA A 62 11.50 -4.66 11.61
CA ALA A 62 11.19 -6.05 11.87
C ALA A 62 9.67 -6.11 12.04
N TYR A 63 8.95 -6.37 10.96
CA TYR A 63 7.50 -6.57 11.00
C TYR A 63 7.24 -7.77 11.91
N ARG A 64 6.74 -7.51 13.12
CA ARG A 64 6.52 -8.54 14.13
C ARG A 64 5.17 -9.18 13.88
N VAL A 65 5.22 -10.43 13.47
CA VAL A 65 4.04 -11.29 13.36
C VAL A 65 4.11 -12.30 14.49
N ASP A 66 3.02 -12.47 15.23
CA ASP A 66 2.92 -13.56 16.21
C ASP A 66 2.83 -14.90 15.47
N GLU A 67 3.76 -15.81 15.77
CA GLU A 67 3.90 -17.09 15.08
C GLU A 67 2.64 -17.95 15.21
N LYS A 68 2.06 -17.99 16.42
CA LYS A 68 0.86 -18.81 16.70
C LYS A 68 -0.38 -18.28 15.99
N ALA A 69 -0.58 -16.96 16.00
CA ALA A 69 -1.66 -16.32 15.28
C ALA A 69 -1.51 -16.51 13.76
N ALA A 70 -0.28 -16.44 13.24
CA ALA A 70 0.00 -16.68 11.83
C ALA A 70 -0.28 -18.13 11.41
N GLU A 71 -0.05 -19.11 12.28
CA GLU A 71 -0.40 -20.51 12.04
C GLU A 71 -1.91 -20.76 12.05
N GLN A 72 -2.62 -20.16 13.01
CA GLN A 72 -4.08 -20.30 13.15
C GLN A 72 -4.85 -19.56 12.04
N ALA A 73 -4.34 -18.42 11.58
CA ALA A 73 -4.97 -17.61 10.53
C ALA A 73 -4.73 -18.17 9.10
N ARG A 74 -4.11 -19.35 8.96
CA ARG A 74 -3.96 -20.00 7.64
C ARG A 74 -5.30 -20.55 7.19
N TRP A 75 -5.75 -20.09 6.02
CA TRP A 75 -7.00 -20.55 5.40
C TRP A 75 -7.08 -22.08 5.29
N GLU A 76 -5.99 -22.74 4.92
CA GLU A 76 -5.94 -24.20 4.80
C GLU A 76 -6.02 -24.94 6.14
N ALA A 77 -5.46 -24.37 7.21
CA ALA A 77 -5.51 -24.97 8.55
C ALA A 77 -6.93 -24.86 9.15
N SER A 78 -7.58 -23.70 8.97
CA SER A 78 -8.98 -23.49 9.36
C SER A 78 -9.96 -24.34 8.54
N SER A 79 -9.62 -24.62 7.27
CA SER A 79 -10.41 -25.48 6.40
C SER A 79 -10.32 -26.98 6.74
N LYS A 80 -9.35 -27.44 7.56
CA LYS A 80 -9.20 -28.87 7.92
C LYS A 80 -10.42 -29.44 8.64
N GLU A 81 -11.12 -28.64 9.43
CA GLU A 81 -12.39 -29.06 10.04
C GLU A 81 -13.53 -29.12 9.02
N THR A 82 -13.51 -28.25 8.00
CA THR A 82 -14.50 -28.23 6.92
C THR A 82 -14.25 -29.34 5.87
N ILE A 83 -13.00 -29.78 5.70
CA ILE A 83 -12.61 -30.86 4.78
C ILE A 83 -13.23 -32.21 5.18
N LYS A 84 -13.59 -32.42 6.45
CA LYS A 84 -14.31 -33.64 6.88
C LYS A 84 -15.76 -33.71 6.37
N ASN A 85 -16.30 -32.61 5.81
CA ASN A 85 -17.68 -32.49 5.30
C ASN A 85 -17.69 -32.02 3.83
N THR A 86 -16.80 -32.54 2.99
CA THR A 86 -16.76 -32.23 1.54
C THR A 86 -17.84 -32.94 0.74
N THR A 87 -18.43 -34.00 1.30
CA THR A 87 -19.55 -34.71 0.69
C THR A 87 -20.87 -34.02 1.03
N LYS A 88 -21.57 -33.48 0.03
CA LYS A 88 -22.89 -32.83 0.19
C LYS A 88 -23.92 -33.51 -0.71
N PRO A 89 -25.19 -33.65 -0.26
CA PRO A 89 -26.23 -34.27 -1.07
C PRO A 89 -26.66 -33.35 -2.24
N CYS A 90 -26.88 -33.94 -3.42
CA CYS A 90 -27.42 -33.22 -4.57
C CYS A 90 -28.88 -32.78 -4.30
N PRO A 91 -29.27 -31.52 -4.54
CA PRO A 91 -30.64 -31.03 -4.29
C PRO A 91 -31.73 -31.70 -5.12
N ARG A 92 -31.36 -32.37 -6.23
CA ARG A 92 -32.32 -33.03 -7.15
C ARG A 92 -32.44 -34.53 -6.93
N CYS A 93 -31.33 -35.22 -6.68
CA CYS A 93 -31.30 -36.68 -6.58
C CYS A 93 -30.86 -37.19 -5.21
N HIS A 94 -30.50 -36.31 -4.27
CA HIS A 94 -30.05 -36.59 -2.90
C HIS A 94 -28.83 -37.51 -2.77
N VAL A 95 -28.18 -37.88 -3.88
CA VAL A 95 -26.93 -38.65 -3.88
C VAL A 95 -25.80 -37.83 -3.25
N PRO A 96 -24.96 -38.41 -2.37
CA PRO A 96 -23.78 -37.75 -1.84
C PRO A 96 -22.76 -37.46 -2.95
N VAL A 97 -22.35 -36.21 -3.11
CA VAL A 97 -21.37 -35.79 -4.13
C VAL A 97 -20.20 -35.09 -3.45
N GLU A 98 -18.98 -35.43 -3.85
CA GLU A 98 -17.75 -34.74 -3.43
C GLU A 98 -17.27 -33.75 -4.48
N LYS A 99 -16.77 -32.59 -4.03
CA LYS A 99 -16.11 -31.62 -4.91
C LYS A 99 -14.63 -31.99 -5.06
N ASN A 100 -14.21 -32.34 -6.26
CA ASN A 100 -12.81 -32.55 -6.61
C ASN A 100 -12.21 -31.25 -7.17
N GLY A 101 -11.61 -30.44 -6.30
CA GLY A 101 -10.96 -29.17 -6.67
C GLY A 101 -10.66 -28.27 -5.50
#